data_AF-A0A7V5VD81-F1
#
_entry.id   AF-A0A7V5VD81-F1
#
_cell.length_a   1.000
_cell.length_b   1.000
_cell.length_c   1.000
_cell.angle_alpha   90.00
_cell.angle_beta   90.00
_cell.angle_gamma   90.00
#
_symmetry.space_group_name_H-M   'P 1'
#
loop_
_entity.id
_entity.type
_entity.pdbx_description
1 polymer ?
#
loop_
_entity_poly.entity_id
_entity_poly.type
_entity_poly.pdbx_seq_one_letter_code
_entity_poly.pdbx_strand_id
1 'polypeptide(L)' 'MKEFFVETPEREAFVPITEHIQTAIDAAGLRDGLCTVYVPHTTAGVTINEGADPDVVR' A
#
# COMPACT_ATOMS: atom_id res chain seq x y z
N MET A 1 -7.45 -3.37 13.15
CA MET A 1 -7.34 -2.47 11.98
C MET A 1 -6.19 -1.52 12.26
N LYS A 2 -5.24 -1.39 11.33
CA LYS A 2 -4.08 -0.52 11.47
C LYS A 2 -4.18 0.58 10.41
N GLU A 3 -4.01 1.82 10.82
CA GLU A 3 -4.05 2.99 9.95
C GLU A 3 -2.64 3.58 9.81
N PHE A 4 -2.33 4.10 8.62
CA PHE A 4 -1.13 4.87 8.33
C PHE A 4 -1.44 5.92 7.26
N PHE A 5 -0.66 7.01 7.26
CA PHE A 5 -0.77 8.08 6.28
C PHE A 5 0.23 7.85 5.15
N VAL A 6 -0.16 8.23 3.93
CA VAL A 6 0.69 8.19 2.75
C VAL A 6 0.82 9.60 2.21
N GLU A 7 2.05 10.12 2.17
CA GLU A 7 2.33 11.40 1.54
C GLU A 7 2.52 11.19 0.03
N THR A 8 1.79 11.95 -0.78
CA THR A 8 1.90 11.91 -2.25
C THR A 8 2.79 13.05 -2.73
N PRO A 9 3.87 12.78 -3.49
CA PRO A 9 4.83 13.81 -3.89
C PRO A 9 4.30 14.77 -4.98
N GLU A 10 3.29 14.34 -5.72
CA GLU A 10 2.72 15.06 -6.85
C GLU A 10 1.22 14.73 -7.01
N ARG A 11 0.58 15.29 -8.04
CA ARG A 11 -0.87 15.16 -8.26
C ARG A 11 -1.31 13.71 -8.51
N GLU A 12 -0.49 12.94 -9.23
CA GLU A 12 -0.73 11.54 -9.57
C GLU A 12 0.57 10.77 -9.35
N ALA A 13 0.58 9.80 -8.44
CA ALA A 13 1.78 9.04 -8.09
C ALA A 13 1.44 7.62 -7.71
N PHE A 14 2.31 6.69 -8.08
CA PHE A 14 2.34 5.34 -7.51
C PHE A 14 3.27 5.35 -6.29
N VAL A 15 2.69 5.25 -5.10
CA VAL A 15 3.46 5.21 -3.84
C VAL A 15 3.51 3.77 -3.33
N PRO A 16 4.71 3.16 -3.19
CA PRO A 16 4.83 1.81 -2.67
C PRO A 16 4.46 1.79 -1.18
N ILE A 17 3.51 0.93 -0.81
CA ILE A 17 3.03 0.75 0.57
C ILE A 17 3.35 -0.63 1.16
N THR A 18 4.12 -1.46 0.45
CA THR A 18 4.43 -2.85 0.81
C THR A 18 5.03 -2.96 2.21
N GLU A 19 5.99 -2.10 2.56
CA GLU A 19 6.65 -2.12 3.88
C GLU A 19 5.69 -1.74 5.02
N HIS A 20 4.77 -0.82 4.77
CA HIS A 20 3.75 -0.42 5.75
C HIS A 20 2.79 -1.57 6.04
N ILE A 21 2.39 -2.30 4.99
CA ILE A 21 1.54 -3.49 5.11
C ILE A 21 2.28 -4.61 5.84
N GLN A 22 3.54 -4.89 5.48
CA GLN A 22 4.34 -5.93 6.12
C GLN A 22 4.53 -5.64 7.62
N THR A 23 4.85 -4.40 7.97
CA THR A 23 4.95 -3.95 9.37
C THR A 23 3.65 -4.19 10.15
N ALA A 24 2.49 -3.95 9.50
CA ALA A 24 1.18 -4.20 10.14
C ALA A 24 0.89 -5.70 10.33
N ILE A 25 1.30 -6.55 9.38
CA ILE A 25 1.15 -8.02 9.47
C ILE A 25 2.07 -8.58 10.56
N ASP A 26 3.33 -8.16 10.59
CA ASP A 26 4.32 -8.60 11.58
C ASP A 26 3.87 -8.22 13.00
N ALA A 27 3.38 -6.99 13.19
CA ALA A 27 2.84 -6.53 14.46
C ALA A 27 1.57 -7.29 14.90
N ALA A 28 0.81 -7.83 13.95
CA ALA A 28 -0.34 -8.68 14.25
C ALA A 28 0.05 -10.12 14.64
N GLY A 29 1.29 -10.54 14.39
CA GLY A 29 1.80 -11.89 14.70
C GLY A 29 1.10 -12.99 13.91
N LEU A 30 0.44 -12.65 12.80
CA LEU A 30 -0.30 -13.57 11.96
C LEU A 30 0.65 -14.29 11.00
N ARG A 31 0.46 -15.60 10.85
CA ARG A 31 1.19 -16.42 9.86
C ARG A 31 0.37 -16.67 8.59
N ASP A 32 -0.93 -16.79 8.75
CA ASP A 32 -1.87 -17.12 7.68
C ASP A 32 -3.18 -16.34 7.88
N GLY A 33 -3.76 -15.86 6.78
CA GLY A 33 -5.02 -15.10 6.82
C GLY A 33 -5.26 -14.24 5.58
N LEU A 34 -6.19 -13.30 5.72
CA LEU A 34 -6.51 -12.31 4.69
C LEU A 34 -6.09 -10.91 5.17
N CYS A 35 -5.33 -10.19 4.35
CA CYS A 35 -5.04 -8.77 4.56
C CYS A 35 -5.91 -7.94 3.61
N THR A 36 -6.83 -7.15 4.16
CA THR A 36 -7.64 -6.21 3.38
C THR A 36 -7.04 -4.81 3.48
N VAL A 37 -6.66 -4.25 2.33
CA VAL A 37 -6.21 -2.86 2.22
C VAL A 37 -7.37 -2.02 1.70
N TYR A 38 -7.66 -0.92 2.38
CA TYR A 38 -8.77 -0.03 2.06
C TYR A 38 -8.30 1.41 1.97
N VAL A 39 -8.74 2.12 0.94
CA VAL A 39 -8.45 3.54 0.75
C VAL A 39 -9.73 4.34 0.99
N PRO A 40 -9.82 5.12 2.08
CA PRO A 40 -11.02 5.89 2.43
C PRO A 40 -11.15 7.21 1.62
N HIS A 41 -10.58 7.26 0.41
CA HIS A 41 -10.56 8.46 -0.43
C HIS A 41 -11.14 8.14 -1.80
N THR A 42 -11.97 9.03 -2.34
CA THR A 42 -12.61 8.84 -3.65
C THR A 42 -11.68 9.14 -4.83
N THR A 43 -10.53 9.76 -4.58
CA THR A 43 -9.55 10.19 -5.58
C THR A 43 -8.25 9.39 -5.54
N ALA A 44 -8.20 8.30 -4.76
CA ALA A 44 -7.05 7.41 -4.68
C ALA A 44 -7.53 5.95 -4.66
N GLY A 45 -6.65 5.04 -5.02
CA GLY A 45 -6.93 3.60 -5.04
C GLY A 45 -5.76 2.79 -4.52
N VAL A 46 -5.98 1.48 -4.43
CA VAL A 46 -4.93 0.50 -4.17
C VAL A 46 -4.91 -0.50 -5.32
N THR A 47 -3.70 -0.86 -5.75
CA THR A 47 -3.48 -1.89 -6.76
C THR A 47 -2.26 -2.71 -6.40
N ILE A 48 -2.16 -3.90 -6.99
CA ILE A 48 -0.96 -4.75 -6.94
C ILE A 48 -0.47 -4.86 -8.37
N ASN A 49 0.77 -4.43 -8.60
CA ASN A 49 1.42 -4.48 -9.90
C ASN A 49 2.94 -4.72 -9.70
N GLU A 50 3.71 -4.73 -10.79
CA GLU A 50 5.16 -4.82 -10.75
C GLU A 50 5.79 -3.65 -9.97
N GLY A 51 6.74 -3.98 -9.08
CA GLY A 51 7.46 -3.00 -8.26
C GLY A 51 8.97 -2.96 -8.50
N ALA A 52 9.47 -3.63 -9.55
CA ALA A 52 10.90 -3.72 -9.86
C ALA A 52 11.31 -2.79 -11.01
N ASP A 53 10.50 -2.73 -12.07
CA ASP A 53 10.72 -1.86 -13.22
C ASP A 53 9.99 -0.51 -13.04
N PRO A 54 10.71 0.62 -12.93
CA PRO A 54 10.08 1.94 -12.80
C PRO A 54 9.28 2.36 -14.04
N ASP A 55 9.56 1.81 -15.23
CA ASP A 55 8.81 2.17 -16.44
C ASP A 55 7.37 1.62 -16.43
N VAL A 56 7.04 0.68 -15.55
CA VAL A 56 5.68 0.12 -15.41
C VAL A 56 4.73 1.07 -14.66
N VAL A 57 5.27 1.93 -13.80
CA VAL A 57 4.51 2.85 -12.94
C VAL A 57 4.63 4.32 -13.37
N ARG A 58 5.21 4.53 -14.56
CA ARG A 58 5.46 5.85 -15.15
C ARG A 58 4.25 6.47 -15.82
#